data_AF-A0A7W0QPR4-F1
#
_entry.id   AF-A0A7W0QPR4-F1
#
_cell.length_a   1.000
_cell.length_b   1.000
_cell.length_c   1.000
_cell.angle_alpha   90.00
_cell.angle_beta   90.00
_cell.angle_gamma   90.00
#
_symmetry.space_group_name_H-M   'P 1'
#
loop_
_entity.id
_entity.type
_entity.pdbx_description
1 polymer ?
#
loop_
_entity_poly.entity_id
_entity_poly.type
_entity_poly.pdbx_seq_one_letter_code
_entity_poly.pdbx_strand_id
1 'polypeptide(L)' 'MVNKPGRNDVCTCGSKKKFKKCCGLKQRSNRNGIVLAALVVAVLAGGLYAAVVGFNEESSSIAGPGQVWSPEHGHYH' A
#
# COMPACT_ATOMS: atom_id res chain seq x y z
N MET A 1 -42.85 9.34 -22.33
CA MET A 1 -41.42 8.98 -22.15
C MET A 1 -41.08 9.03 -20.67
N VAL A 2 -40.92 7.89 -20.01
CA VAL A 2 -40.42 7.88 -18.62
C VAL A 2 -38.92 8.08 -18.69
N ASN A 3 -38.47 9.32 -18.44
CA ASN A 3 -37.04 9.60 -18.35
C ASN A 3 -36.47 8.84 -17.15
N LYS A 4 -35.39 8.09 -17.40
CA LYS A 4 -34.63 7.47 -16.30
C LYS A 4 -34.14 8.60 -15.39
N PRO A 5 -34.42 8.55 -14.07
CA PRO A 5 -33.97 9.59 -13.16
C PRO A 5 -32.44 9.70 -13.21
N GLY A 6 -31.94 10.93 -13.30
CA GLY A 6 -30.52 11.25 -13.32
C GLY A 6 -29.86 10.85 -12.01
N ARG A 7 -28.55 10.59 -12.07
CA ARG A 7 -27.77 10.05 -10.94
C ARG A 7 -27.88 10.89 -9.65
N ASN A 8 -28.01 12.21 -9.78
CA ASN A 8 -28.12 13.14 -8.66
C ASN A 8 -29.56 13.55 -8.31
N ASP A 9 -30.55 13.12 -9.10
CA ASP A 9 -31.95 13.51 -8.92
C ASP A 9 -32.57 12.84 -7.69
N VAL A 10 -33.68 13.39 -7.21
CA VAL A 10 -34.44 12.76 -6.12
C VAL A 10 -34.96 11.41 -6.59
N CYS A 11 -34.76 10.38 -5.78
CA CYS A 11 -35.16 9.03 -6.13
C CYS A 11 -36.69 8.89 -6.09
N THR A 12 -37.25 8.27 -7.13
CA THR A 12 -38.69 7.98 -7.28
C THR A 12 -39.20 6.92 -6.29
N CYS A 13 -38.31 6.32 -5.50
CA CYS A 13 -38.60 5.35 -4.43
C CYS A 13 -39.31 5.96 -3.21
N GLY A 14 -39.55 7.28 -3.18
CA GLY A 14 -40.17 7.99 -2.05
C GLY A 14 -39.19 8.34 -0.90
N SER A 15 -37.93 7.91 -0.96
CA SER A 15 -36.96 8.13 0.14
C SER A 15 -36.43 9.56 0.27
N LYS A 16 -36.73 10.46 -0.68
CA LYS A 16 -36.17 11.82 -0.81
C LYS A 16 -34.63 11.88 -0.92
N LYS A 17 -33.93 10.75 -1.01
CA LYS A 17 -32.47 10.68 -1.22
C LYS A 17 -32.13 10.78 -2.70
N LYS A 18 -30.91 11.20 -3.04
CA LYS A 18 -30.39 11.18 -4.43
C LYS A 18 -30.46 9.76 -5.00
N PHE A 19 -30.78 9.60 -6.29
CA PHE A 19 -30.94 8.30 -6.95
C PHE A 19 -29.72 7.40 -6.74
N LYS A 20 -28.49 7.92 -6.90
CA LYS A 20 -27.22 7.20 -6.62
C LYS A 20 -27.02 6.71 -5.19
N LYS A 21 -27.87 7.12 -4.24
CA LYS A 21 -27.85 6.76 -2.82
C LYS A 21 -29.14 6.03 -2.36
N CYS A 22 -30.13 5.83 -3.25
CA CYS A 22 -31.30 4.93 -3.04
C CYS A 22 -31.19 3.77 -4.06
N CYS A 23 -32.15 3.66 -4.99
CA CYS A 23 -32.23 2.55 -5.95
C CYS A 23 -31.09 2.50 -6.98
N GLY A 24 -30.38 3.62 -7.19
CA GLY A 24 -29.20 3.69 -8.05
C GLY A 24 -27.89 3.35 -7.35
N LEU A 25 -27.93 2.80 -6.13
CA LEU A 25 -26.77 2.22 -5.45
C LEU A 25 -26.30 0.97 -6.22
N LYS A 26 -25.64 1.18 -7.36
CA LYS A 26 -24.65 0.20 -7.82
C LYS A 26 -23.61 0.19 -6.71
N GLN A 27 -23.56 -0.89 -5.94
CA GLN A 27 -22.53 -1.14 -4.92
C GLN A 27 -21.20 -0.75 -5.56
N ARG A 28 -20.70 0.46 -5.25
CA ARG A 28 -19.32 0.81 -5.58
C ARG A 28 -18.55 -0.01 -4.57
N SER A 29 -18.32 -1.27 -4.95
CA SER A 29 -17.70 -2.23 -4.10
C SER A 29 -16.39 -1.61 -3.67
N ASN A 30 -16.22 -1.48 -2.35
CA ASN A 30 -15.00 -0.92 -1.79
C ASN A 30 -13.78 -1.78 -2.13
N ARG A 31 -13.96 -2.92 -2.86
CA ARG A 31 -12.92 -3.72 -3.49
C ARG A 31 -11.82 -2.88 -4.13
N ASN A 32 -12.14 -1.85 -4.90
CA ASN A 32 -11.08 -1.08 -5.56
C ASN A 32 -10.27 -0.27 -4.55
N GLY A 33 -10.91 0.27 -3.51
CA GLY A 33 -10.21 0.96 -2.42
C GLY A 33 -9.39 0.00 -1.54
N ILE A 34 -9.95 -1.17 -1.24
CA ILE A 34 -9.31 -2.23 -0.45
C ILE A 34 -8.12 -2.81 -1.20
N VAL A 35 -8.25 -3.08 -2.50
CA VAL A 35 -7.15 -3.56 -3.35
C VAL A 35 -6.06 -2.50 -3.45
N LEU A 36 -6.40 -1.23 -3.67
CA LEU A 36 -5.41 -0.15 -3.69
C LEU A 36 -4.69 -0.03 -2.35
N ALA A 37 -5.42 -0.07 -1.23
CA ALA A 37 -4.83 -0.03 0.10
C ALA A 37 -3.92 -1.23 0.39
N ALA A 38 -4.34 -2.44 0.01
CA ALA A 38 -3.54 -3.66 0.16
C ALA A 38 -2.24 -3.60 -0.67
N LEU A 39 -2.29 -3.07 -1.90
CA LEU A 39 -1.10 -2.88 -2.74
C LEU A 39 -0.13 -1.89 -2.11
N VAL A 40 -0.63 -0.76 -1.59
CA VAL A 40 0.22 0.24 -0.91
C VAL A 40 0.89 -0.38 0.33
N VAL A 41 0.14 -1.11 1.16
CA VAL A 41 0.69 -1.80 2.33
C VAL A 41 1.73 -2.84 1.92
N ALA A 42 1.47 -3.63 0.88
CA ALA A 42 2.43 -4.63 0.39
C ALA A 42 3.75 -4.00 -0.09
N VAL A 43 3.70 -2.87 -0.80
CA VAL A 43 4.90 -2.15 -1.24
C VAL A 43 5.67 -1.58 -0.06
N LEU A 44 4.99 -0.97 0.92
CA LEU A 44 5.64 -0.44 2.12
C LEU A 44 6.26 -1.54 2.98
N ALA A 45 5.54 -2.64 3.20
CA ALA A 45 6.04 -3.80 3.94
C ALA A 45 7.21 -4.47 3.21
N GLY A 46 7.14 -4.62 1.89
CA GLY A 46 8.23 -5.15 1.07
C GLY A 46 9.47 -4.26 1.10
N GLY A 47 9.29 -2.93 1.03
CA GLY A 47 10.39 -1.96 1.15
C GLY A 47 11.03 -1.97 2.53
N LEU A 48 10.23 -2.01 3.60
CA LEU A 48 10.71 -2.18 4.98
C LEU A 48 11.46 -3.49 5.16
N TYR A 49 10.93 -4.60 4.64
CA TYR A 49 11.58 -5.90 4.69
C TYR A 49 12.92 -5.89 3.95
N ALA A 50 12.95 -5.38 2.71
CA ALA A 50 14.16 -5.24 1.91
C ALA A 50 15.22 -4.37 2.61
N ALA A 51 14.82 -3.26 3.22
CA ALA A 51 15.71 -2.42 4.02
C ALA A 51 16.30 -3.20 5.20
N VAL A 52 15.46 -3.86 6.00
CA VAL A 52 15.91 -4.66 7.15
C VAL A 52 16.89 -5.75 6.72
N VAL A 53 16.62 -6.51 5.68
CA VAL A 53 17.54 -7.57 5.22
C VAL A 53 18.82 -6.99 4.61
N GLY A 54 18.75 -5.87 3.87
CA GLY A 54 19.92 -5.23 3.27
C GLY A 54 20.91 -4.70 4.31
N PHE A 55 20.42 -4.14 5.42
CA PHE A 55 21.30 -3.70 6.52
C PHE A 55 21.98 -4.85 7.28
N ASN A 56 21.46 -6.09 7.19
CA ASN A 56 22.10 -7.25 7.82
C ASN A 56 23.36 -7.74 7.07
N GLU A 57 23.52 -7.38 5.79
CA GLU A 57 24.68 -7.83 4.99
C GLU A 57 25.91 -6.93 5.19
N GLU A 58 25.71 -5.62 5.40
CA GLU A 58 26.79 -4.63 5.54
C GLU A 58 27.27 -4.44 7.00
N SER A 59 26.50 -4.88 8.00
CA SER A 59 26.84 -4.68 9.42
C SER A 59 27.99 -5.55 9.95
N SER A 60 28.66 -6.33 9.09
CA SER A 60 29.78 -7.21 9.45
C SER A 60 31.13 -6.52 9.26
N SER A 61 31.28 -5.25 9.65
CA SER A 61 32.58 -4.57 9.72
C SER A 61 33.34 -4.81 11.04
N ILE A 62 32.78 -5.63 11.93
CA ILE A 62 33.55 -6.27 13.00
C ILE A 62 34.21 -7.49 12.37
N ALA A 63 35.48 -7.34 11.98
CA ALA A 63 36.41 -8.37 11.50
C ALA A 63 35.79 -9.78 11.43
N GLY A 64 35.49 -10.24 10.21
CA GLY A 64 35.04 -11.62 10.00
C GLY A 64 36.05 -12.61 10.61
N PRO A 65 35.61 -13.82 11.02
CA PRO A 65 36.51 -14.80 11.62
C PRO A 65 37.70 -15.09 10.70
N GLY A 66 38.91 -14.77 11.16
CA GLY A 66 40.15 -14.88 10.40
C GLY A 66 40.75 -13.56 9.92
N GLN A 67 40.08 -12.43 10.14
CA GLN A 67 40.63 -11.13 9.75
C GLN A 67 41.53 -10.49 10.80
N VAL A 68 42.63 -9.88 10.36
CA VAL A 68 43.62 -9.20 11.20
C VAL A 68 43.73 -7.72 10.82
N TRP A 69 43.82 -6.85 11.84
CA TRP A 69 43.97 -5.40 11.63
C TRP A 69 45.40 -5.05 11.23
N SER A 70 45.58 -4.36 10.09
CA SER A 70 46.88 -3.82 9.67
C SER A 70 46.98 -2.33 9.98
N PRO A 71 47.74 -1.91 11.01
CA PRO A 71 47.88 -0.50 11.36
C PRO A 71 48.53 0.35 10.27
N GLU A 72 49.35 -0.24 9.39
CA GLU A 72 49.93 0.46 8.23
C GLU A 72 48.91 0.82 7.12
N HIS A 73 47.80 0.07 7.00
CA HIS A 73 46.83 0.26 5.91
C HIS A 73 45.43 0.67 6.38
N GLY A 74 45.19 0.75 7.69
CA GLY A 74 43.92 1.23 8.25
C GLY A 74 42.70 0.38 7.90
N HIS A 75 42.89 -0.89 7.54
CA HIS A 75 41.82 -1.84 7.24
C HIS A 75 42.15 -3.26 7.73
N TYR A 76 41.10 -4.10 7.81
CA TYR A 76 41.20 -5.53 8.10
C TYR A 76 41.50 -6.32 6.80
N HIS A 77 42.42 -7.29 6.88
CA HIS A 77 42.68 -8.29 5.84
C HIS A 77 42.11 -9.64 6.22
#